data_AF-A0A948SUZ0-F1
#
_entry.id   AF-A0A948SUZ0-F1
#
_cell.length_a   1.000
_cell.length_b   1.000
_cell.length_c   1.000
_cell.angle_alpha   90.00
_cell.angle_beta   90.00
_cell.angle_gamma   90.00
#
_symmetry.space_group_name_H-M   'P 1'
#
loop_
_entity.id
_entity.type
_entity.pdbx_description
1 polymer ?
#
loop_
_entity_poly.entity_id
_entity_poly.type
_entity_poly.pdbx_seq_one_letter_code
_entity_poly.pdbx_strand_id
1 'polypeptide(L)'
;MSTDGAKRAAPRDRDGELLDLVVAYARQETVEPLRGAGRWIAVGLVSMGFISVGMVLVSLGLLRAVRDIGGTAFVGAWSFVPYVFGVAFASVVVAIAISQVKRPRL
;
A
#
# COMPACT_ATOMS: atom_id res chain seq x y z
N MET A 1 11.17 -59.15 25.57
CA MET A 1 12.32 -58.90 24.68
C MET A 1 11.79 -58.95 23.24
N SER A 2 11.03 -57.93 22.83
CA SER A 2 10.39 -57.88 21.51
C SER A 2 11.28 -57.11 20.56
N THR A 3 11.73 -57.80 19.53
CA THR A 3 12.46 -57.25 18.40
C THR A 3 11.50 -56.48 17.50
N ASP A 4 11.28 -55.20 17.79
CA ASP A 4 10.60 -54.25 16.88
C ASP A 4 11.55 -53.13 16.41
N GLY A 5 12.85 -53.40 16.49
CA GLY A 5 13.84 -52.66 15.72
C GLY A 5 13.86 -53.18 14.29
N ALA A 6 13.75 -52.29 13.32
CA ALA A 6 14.07 -52.49 11.91
C ALA A 6 12.95 -52.97 10.97
N LYS A 7 11.73 -52.42 11.10
CA LYS A 7 11.00 -52.07 9.87
C LYS A 7 11.72 -50.87 9.25
N ARG A 8 12.78 -51.16 8.49
CA ARG A 8 13.61 -50.19 7.76
C ARG A 8 12.69 -49.40 6.84
N ALA A 9 12.39 -48.15 7.21
CA ALA A 9 11.80 -47.17 6.32
C ALA A 9 12.62 -47.16 5.02
N ALA A 10 11.95 -47.36 3.89
CA ALA A 10 12.62 -47.40 2.60
C ALA A 10 13.30 -46.04 2.37
N PRO A 11 14.41 -45.97 1.62
CA PRO A 11 15.13 -44.72 1.37
C PRO A 11 14.24 -43.59 0.81
N ARG A 12 13.12 -43.93 0.14
CA ARG A 12 12.11 -42.96 -0.31
C ARG A 12 11.32 -42.25 0.80
N ASP A 13 11.14 -42.87 1.97
CA ASP A 13 10.33 -42.30 3.06
C ASP A 13 11.08 -41.20 3.83
N ARG A 14 12.41 -41.33 3.97
CA ARG A 14 13.24 -40.29 4.61
C ARG A 14 13.28 -39.01 3.79
N ASP A 15 13.41 -39.14 2.47
CA ASP A 15 13.49 -37.96 1.60
C ASP A 15 12.18 -37.18 1.62
N GLY A 16 11.04 -37.88 1.67
CA GLY A 16 9.72 -37.28 1.85
C GLY A 16 9.55 -36.62 3.22
N GLU A 17 10.03 -37.25 4.30
CA GLU A 17 9.96 -36.71 5.66
C GLU A 17 10.84 -35.44 5.84
N LEU A 18 12.02 -35.41 5.22
CA LEU A 18 12.88 -34.21 5.20
C LEU A 18 12.26 -33.07 4.43
N LEU A 19 11.64 -33.35 3.27
CA LEU A 19 10.89 -32.36 2.50
C LEU A 19 9.70 -31.81 3.27
N ASP A 20 8.96 -32.67 3.97
CA ASP A 20 7.79 -32.27 4.76
C ASP A 20 8.22 -31.39 5.95
N LEU A 21 9.37 -31.69 6.57
CA LEU A 21 9.97 -30.84 7.61
C LEU A 21 10.41 -29.47 7.07
N VAL A 22 11.03 -29.41 5.88
CA VAL A 22 11.42 -28.14 5.25
C VAL A 22 10.19 -27.31 4.86
N VAL A 23 9.16 -27.94 4.30
CA VAL A 23 7.89 -27.27 3.95
C VAL A 23 7.18 -26.77 5.21
N ALA A 24 7.14 -27.58 6.27
CA ALA A 24 6.56 -27.19 7.55
C ALA A 24 7.30 -26.00 8.19
N TYR A 25 8.64 -26.00 8.12
CA TYR A 25 9.48 -24.93 8.64
C TYR A 25 9.33 -23.63 7.83
N ALA A 26 9.40 -23.72 6.49
CA ALA A 26 9.14 -22.59 5.61
C ALA A 26 7.74 -22.01 5.85
N ARG A 27 6.74 -22.86 6.13
CA ARG A 27 5.39 -22.42 6.49
C ARG A 27 5.34 -21.79 7.88
N GLN A 28 6.10 -22.27 8.86
CA GLN A 28 6.18 -21.66 10.19
C GLN A 28 6.84 -20.27 10.13
N GLU A 29 7.98 -20.15 9.45
CA GLU A 29 8.70 -18.89 9.32
C GLU A 29 8.00 -17.88 8.40
N THR A 30 7.16 -18.31 7.47
CA THR A 30 6.43 -17.38 6.58
C THR A 30 5.05 -17.01 7.10
N VAL A 31 4.34 -17.89 7.82
CA VAL A 31 2.98 -17.60 8.29
C VAL A 31 2.97 -16.55 9.40
N GLU A 32 3.98 -16.53 10.27
CA GLU A 32 4.10 -15.51 11.32
C GLU A 32 4.29 -14.08 10.76
N PRO A 33 5.22 -13.83 9.81
CA PRO A 33 5.35 -12.52 9.17
C PRO A 33 4.18 -12.20 8.22
N LEU A 34 3.58 -13.17 7.53
CA LEU A 34 2.47 -12.92 6.61
C LEU A 34 1.20 -12.46 7.35
N ARG A 35 0.94 -13.03 8.54
CA ARG A 35 -0.15 -12.59 9.42
C ARG A 35 0.07 -11.17 9.95
N GLY A 36 1.34 -10.79 10.19
CA GLY A 36 1.72 -9.42 10.51
C GLY A 36 1.50 -8.47 9.34
N ALA A 37 1.99 -8.83 8.14
CA ALA A 37 1.89 -8.02 6.93
C ALA A 37 0.44 -7.77 6.48
N GLY A 38 -0.45 -8.75 6.63
CA GLY A 38 -1.86 -8.61 6.26
C GLY A 38 -2.57 -7.45 6.96
N ARG A 39 -2.24 -7.18 8.24
CA ARG A 39 -2.80 -6.04 8.98
C ARG A 39 -2.36 -4.70 8.38
N TRP A 40 -1.07 -4.55 8.07
CA TRP A 40 -0.53 -3.32 7.51
C TRP A 40 -1.06 -3.05 6.10
N ILE A 41 -1.22 -4.10 5.28
CA ILE A 41 -1.82 -3.99 3.95
C ILE A 41 -3.28 -3.55 4.04
N ALA A 42 -4.06 -4.12 4.96
CA ALA A 42 -5.45 -3.73 5.17
C ALA A 42 -5.56 -2.26 5.61
N VAL A 43 -4.71 -1.81 6.53
CA VAL A 43 -4.66 -0.39 6.93
C VAL A 43 -4.23 0.51 5.78
N GLY A 44 -3.28 0.06 4.94
CA GLY A 44 -2.86 0.77 3.73
C GLY A 44 -3.99 0.94 2.71
N LEU A 45 -4.82 -0.08 2.53
CA LEU A 45 -5.95 -0.02 1.59
C LEU A 45 -7.04 0.96 2.06
N VAL A 46 -7.34 0.95 3.37
CA VAL A 46 -8.30 1.88 3.96
C VAL A 46 -7.81 3.33 3.86
N SER A 47 -6.53 3.57 4.14
CA SER A 47 -5.96 4.92 4.05
C SER A 47 -5.88 5.43 2.62
N MET A 48 -5.60 4.57 1.62
CA MET A 48 -5.70 4.91 0.21
C MET A 48 -7.09 5.44 -0.16
N GLY A 49 -8.15 4.76 0.29
CA GLY A 49 -9.52 5.22 0.07
C GLY A 49 -9.77 6.59 0.70
N PHE A 50 -9.34 6.78 1.94
CA PHE A 50 -9.55 8.03 2.67
C PHE A 50 -8.77 9.21 2.07
N ILE A 51 -7.50 8.98 1.67
CA ILE A 51 -6.67 9.97 0.98
C ILE A 51 -7.27 10.35 -0.37
N SER A 52 -7.75 9.36 -1.15
CA SER A 52 -8.40 9.61 -2.44
C SER A 52 -9.62 10.52 -2.30
N VAL A 53 -10.52 10.20 -1.37
CA VAL A 53 -11.72 11.00 -1.11
C VAL A 53 -11.36 12.40 -0.59
N GLY A 54 -10.43 12.49 0.37
CA GLY A 54 -9.97 13.77 0.90
C GLY A 54 -9.38 14.68 -0.18
N MET A 55 -8.65 14.10 -1.14
CA MET A 55 -8.05 14.85 -2.24
C MET A 55 -9.09 15.47 -3.18
N VAL A 56 -10.18 14.75 -3.48
CA VAL A 56 -11.30 15.30 -4.27
C VAL A 56 -11.99 16.42 -3.50
N LEU A 57 -12.27 16.21 -2.21
CA LEU A 57 -12.96 17.20 -1.37
C LEU A 57 -12.13 18.49 -1.21
N VAL A 58 -10.82 18.38 -1.00
CA VAL A 58 -9.92 19.55 -0.92
C VAL A 58 -9.87 20.29 -2.26
N SER A 59 -9.81 19.57 -3.38
CA SER A 59 -9.85 20.20 -4.72
C SER A 59 -11.13 20.99 -4.94
N LEU A 60 -12.28 20.40 -4.59
CA LEU A 60 -13.58 21.07 -4.68
C LEU A 60 -13.69 22.26 -3.72
N GLY A 61 -13.19 22.10 -2.49
CA GLY A 61 -13.15 23.17 -1.49
C GLY A 61 -12.27 24.35 -1.91
N LEU A 62 -11.11 24.07 -2.52
CA LEU A 62 -10.22 25.10 -3.03
C LEU A 62 -10.84 25.85 -4.22
N LEU A 63 -11.43 25.12 -5.17
CA LEU A 63 -12.17 25.72 -6.28
C LEU A 63 -13.33 26.59 -5.77
N ARG A 64 -14.01 26.15 -4.70
CA ARG A 64 -15.10 26.91 -4.08
C ARG A 64 -14.58 28.16 -3.36
N ALA A 65 -13.49 28.06 -2.59
CA ALA A 65 -12.89 29.19 -1.90
C ALA A 65 -12.39 30.26 -2.89
N VAL A 66 -11.72 29.85 -3.97
CA VAL A 66 -11.29 30.75 -5.05
C VAL A 66 -12.50 31.45 -5.69
N ARG A 67 -13.61 30.73 -5.87
CA ARG A 67 -14.83 31.29 -6.47
C ARG A 67 -15.61 32.21 -5.54
N ASP A 68 -15.66 31.90 -4.24
CA ASP A 68 -16.30 32.74 -3.20
C ASP A 68 -15.53 34.03 -2.96
N ILE A 69 -14.20 33.94 -2.86
CA ILE A 69 -13.33 35.13 -2.68
C ILE A 69 -13.32 35.98 -3.96
N GLY A 70 -13.48 35.34 -5.12
CA GLY A 70 -13.48 35.96 -6.43
C GLY A 70 -14.72 36.75 -6.84
N GLY A 71 -15.89 36.43 -6.27
CA GLY A 71 -17.15 37.07 -6.62
C GLY A 71 -17.38 37.21 -8.14
N THR A 72 -17.66 38.43 -8.61
CA THR A 72 -17.87 38.78 -10.02
C THR A 72 -16.58 39.18 -10.76
N ALA A 73 -15.43 39.23 -10.08
CA ALA A 73 -14.16 39.70 -10.65
C ALA A 73 -13.57 38.74 -11.71
N PHE A 74 -14.03 37.47 -11.73
CA PHE A 74 -13.60 36.46 -12.69
C PHE A 74 -14.50 36.34 -13.94
N VAL A 75 -15.45 37.25 -14.14
CA VAL A 75 -16.29 37.27 -15.35
C VAL A 75 -15.53 37.99 -16.47
N GLY A 76 -14.83 37.23 -17.33
CA GLY A 76 -14.05 37.76 -18.46
C GLY A 76 -12.72 37.03 -18.68
N ALA A 77 -11.65 37.78 -18.96
CA ALA A 77 -10.32 37.26 -19.32
C ALA A 77 -9.61 36.44 -18.23
N TRP A 78 -10.11 36.41 -16.99
CA TRP A 78 -9.50 35.74 -15.83
C TRP A 78 -10.20 34.42 -15.44
N SER A 79 -11.05 33.87 -16.31
CA SER A 79 -11.75 32.59 -16.10
C SER A 79 -10.81 31.36 -16.01
N PHE A 80 -9.54 31.51 -16.36
CA PHE A 80 -8.53 30.45 -16.33
C PHE A 80 -7.90 30.25 -14.93
N VAL A 81 -7.96 31.26 -14.05
CA VAL A 81 -7.32 31.24 -12.72
C VAL A 81 -7.77 30.05 -11.85
N PRO A 82 -9.07 29.67 -11.79
CA PRO A 82 -9.51 28.50 -11.03
C PRO A 82 -8.87 27.20 -11.51
N TYR A 83 -8.59 27.07 -12.81
CA TYR A 83 -7.96 25.90 -13.38
C TYR A 83 -6.46 25.82 -13.03
N VAL A 84 -5.77 26.97 -12.94
CA VAL A 84 -4.37 27.03 -12.49
C VAL A 84 -4.22 26.54 -11.05
N PHE A 85 -5.19 26.83 -10.18
CA PHE A 85 -5.19 26.29 -8.81
C PHE A 85 -5.41 24.78 -8.77
N GLY A 86 -6.26 24.23 -9.65
CA GLY A 86 -6.39 22.78 -9.80
C GLY A 86 -5.08 22.12 -10.22
N VAL A 87 -4.37 22.73 -11.19
CA VAL A 87 -3.04 22.27 -11.63
C VAL A 87 -1.99 22.41 -10.51
N ALA A 88 -2.01 23.50 -9.76
CA ALA A 88 -1.09 23.72 -8.63
C ALA A 88 -1.32 22.73 -7.49
N PHE A 89 -2.58 22.40 -7.18
CA PHE A 89 -2.88 21.39 -6.18
C PHE A 89 -2.45 20.00 -6.64
N ALA A 90 -2.74 19.63 -7.89
CA ALA A 90 -2.29 18.37 -8.47
C ALA A 90 -0.76 18.26 -8.48
N SER A 91 -0.05 19.33 -8.80
CA SER A 91 1.42 19.34 -8.81
C SER A 91 2.02 19.22 -7.41
N VAL A 92 1.40 19.84 -6.39
CA VAL A 92 1.79 19.65 -4.98
C VAL A 92 1.63 18.20 -4.55
N VAL A 93 0.52 17.56 -4.93
CA VAL A 93 0.32 16.14 -4.61
C VAL A 93 1.37 15.27 -5.30
N VAL A 94 1.65 15.53 -6.59
CA VAL A 94 2.70 14.80 -7.32
C VAL A 94 4.06 15.01 -6.65
N ALA A 95 4.38 16.23 -6.20
CA ALA A 95 5.61 16.52 -5.49
C ALA A 95 5.70 15.75 -4.15
N ILE A 96 4.60 15.65 -3.41
CA ILE A 96 4.53 14.86 -2.17
C ILE A 96 4.67 13.37 -2.47
N ALA A 97 4.01 12.87 -3.52
CA ALA A 97 4.12 11.47 -3.93
C ALA A 97 5.57 11.11 -4.30
N ILE A 98 6.26 12.01 -5.01
CA ILE A 98 7.68 11.85 -5.34
C ILE A 98 8.57 11.94 -4.09
N SER A 99 8.28 12.84 -3.15
CA SER A 99 9.10 12.99 -1.94
C SER A 99 8.99 11.81 -0.98
N GLN A 100 7.88 11.08 -1.02
CA GLN A 100 7.67 9.85 -0.25
C GLN A 100 8.43 8.65 -0.81
N VAL A 101 8.94 8.72 -2.05
CA VAL A 101 9.84 7.69 -2.59
C VAL A 101 11.19 7.85 -1.88
N LYS A 102 11.36 7.12 -0.76
CA LYS A 102 12.62 7.04 -0.03
C LYS A 102 13.71 6.55 -0.99
N ARG A 103 14.63 7.43 -1.36
CA ARG A 103 15.86 7.03 -2.05
C ARG A 103 16.62 6.08 -1.12
N PRO A 104 17.00 4.86 -1.56
CA PRO A 104 17.88 4.02 -0.77
C PRO A 104 19.16 4.81 -0.50
N ARG A 105 19.46 5.04 0.78
CA ARG A 105 20.77 5.56 1.17
C ARG A 105 21.75 4.41 0.97
N LEU A 106 22.51 4.49 -0.12
CA LEU A 106 23.71 3.70 -0.37
C LEU A 106 24.77 4.00 0.68
#